data_AF-F7KTY4-F1
#
_entry.id   AF-F7KTY4-F1
#
_cell.length_a   1.000
_cell.length_b   1.000
_cell.length_c   1.000
_cell.angle_alpha   90.00
_cell.angle_beta   90.00
_cell.angle_gamma   90.00
#
_symmetry.space_group_name_H-M   'P 1'
#
loop_
_entity.id
_entity.type
_entity.pdbx_description
1 polymer ?
#
loop_
_entity_poly.entity_id
_entity_poly.type
_entity_poly.pdbx_seq_one_letter_code
_entity_poly.pdbx_strand_id
1 'polypeptide(L)'
;MKIIFNDASELSVQAVRCEGDYLTVLSLIDPTQLRHAFEDPVKTKKIQVKERGQITAEYEGHTEFYRTEEYTGGIYGIVMYKPGKTPEEKAVEMEKTVEANVTQITDLQMAICEIYEGMVM
;
A
#
# COMPACT_ATOMS: atom_id res chain seq x y z
N MET A 1 -0.01 21.03 10.89
CA MET A 1 -0.87 20.94 9.68
C MET A 1 -2.05 20.04 10.02
N LYS A 2 -3.01 19.82 9.12
CA LYS A 2 -4.11 18.87 9.36
C LYS A 2 -4.45 18.09 8.11
N ILE A 3 -5.08 16.95 8.29
CA ILE A 3 -5.75 16.24 7.22
C ILE A 3 -7.26 16.42 7.31
N ILE A 4 -7.93 16.32 6.17
CA ILE A 4 -9.37 16.28 6.02
C ILE A 4 -9.71 14.94 5.38
N PHE A 5 -10.54 14.15 6.06
CA PHE A 5 -11.01 12.87 5.58
C PHE A 5 -12.19 13.01 4.60
N ASN A 6 -12.59 11.91 3.98
CA ASN A 6 -13.71 11.87 3.05
C ASN A 6 -15.06 12.27 3.69
N ASP A 7 -15.22 12.05 4.99
CA ASP A 7 -16.39 12.46 5.79
C ASP A 7 -16.33 13.94 6.24
N ALA A 8 -15.36 14.71 5.73
CA ALA A 8 -15.03 16.09 6.12
C ALA A 8 -14.54 16.28 7.56
N SER A 9 -14.34 15.19 8.33
CA SER A 9 -13.70 15.29 9.64
C SER A 9 -12.23 15.66 9.49
N GLU A 10 -11.69 16.35 10.49
CA GLU A 10 -10.32 16.85 10.47
C GLU A 10 -9.48 16.20 11.56
N LEU A 11 -8.19 15.99 11.28
CA LEU A 11 -7.24 15.45 12.25
C LEU A 11 -5.91 16.20 12.19
N SER A 12 -5.41 16.61 13.35
CA SER A 12 -4.13 17.30 13.47
C SER A 12 -2.97 16.33 13.27
N VAL A 13 -2.06 16.63 12.35
CA VAL A 13 -0.92 15.77 12.02
C VAL A 13 0.37 16.59 12.02
N GLN A 14 1.49 15.89 12.24
CA GLN A 14 2.85 16.41 12.12
C GLN A 14 3.37 16.29 10.69
N ALA A 15 3.06 15.19 10.02
CA ALA A 15 3.47 14.95 8.64
C ALA A 15 2.57 13.94 7.96
N VAL A 16 2.53 14.02 6.63
CA VAL A 16 1.96 13.00 5.74
C VAL A 16 2.99 12.71 4.67
N ARG A 17 3.37 11.44 4.49
CA ARG A 17 4.36 10.99 3.52
C ARG A 17 3.74 9.94 2.63
N CYS A 18 3.90 10.05 1.32
CA CYS A 18 3.45 9.07 0.36
C CYS A 18 4.66 8.51 -0.38
N GLU A 19 4.84 7.20 -0.30
CA GLU A 19 5.96 6.48 -0.91
C GLU A 19 5.40 5.30 -1.72
N GLY A 20 5.29 5.51 -3.04
CA GLY A 20 4.71 4.53 -3.95
C GLY A 20 3.23 4.26 -3.65
N ASP A 21 2.95 3.07 -3.11
CA ASP A 21 1.57 2.60 -2.83
C ASP A 21 1.14 2.79 -1.38
N TYR A 22 2.02 3.24 -0.48
CA TYR A 22 1.68 3.48 0.91
C TYR A 22 1.74 4.95 1.33
N LEU A 23 0.90 5.26 2.30
CA LEU A 23 0.78 6.54 2.96
C LEU A 23 1.12 6.36 4.44
N THR A 24 2.04 7.18 4.94
CA THR A 24 2.38 7.28 6.35
C THR A 24 1.88 8.59 6.92
N VAL A 25 1.06 8.54 7.97
CA VAL A 25 0.56 9.72 8.68
C VAL A 25 1.14 9.75 10.08
N LEU A 26 1.82 10.85 10.45
CA LEU A 26 2.42 11.05 11.76
C LEU A 26 1.59 12.03 12.59
N SER A 27 1.27 11.71 13.83
CA SER A 27 0.53 12.57 14.74
C SER A 27 1.00 12.44 16.20
N LEU A 28 0.63 13.42 17.02
CA LEU A 28 0.85 13.44 18.47
C LEU A 28 -0.41 13.05 19.25
N ILE A 29 -1.51 12.73 18.57
CA ILE A 29 -2.73 12.28 19.25
C ILE A 29 -2.55 10.88 19.82
N ASP A 30 -3.44 10.50 20.74
CA ASP A 30 -3.44 9.17 21.36
C ASP A 30 -3.43 8.05 20.28
N PRO A 31 -2.60 7.00 20.43
CA PRO A 31 -2.46 5.95 19.42
C PRO A 31 -3.75 5.17 19.17
N THR A 32 -4.60 4.99 20.18
CA THR A 32 -5.88 4.29 20.04
C THR A 32 -6.84 5.13 19.22
N GLN A 33 -6.93 6.43 19.53
CA GLN A 33 -7.73 7.38 18.76
C GLN A 33 -7.22 7.52 17.34
N LEU A 34 -5.90 7.58 17.17
CA LEU A 34 -5.25 7.65 15.86
C LEU A 34 -5.64 6.45 15.02
N ARG A 35 -5.40 5.24 15.52
CA ARG A 35 -5.75 4.00 14.84
C ARG A 35 -7.22 3.98 14.44
N HIS A 36 -8.12 4.29 15.36
CA HIS A 36 -9.56 4.29 15.10
C HIS A 36 -9.97 5.24 13.97
N ALA A 37 -9.29 6.38 13.82
CA ALA A 37 -9.56 7.33 12.73
C ALA A 37 -9.18 6.80 11.33
N PHE A 38 -8.30 5.80 11.25
CA PHE A 38 -7.80 5.22 10.01
C PHE A 38 -8.30 3.80 9.72
N GLU A 39 -9.09 3.19 10.62
CA GLU A 39 -9.66 1.85 10.42
C GLU A 39 -10.88 1.84 9.49
N ASP A 40 -11.54 2.99 9.29
CA ASP A 40 -12.70 3.08 8.41
C ASP A 40 -12.27 3.34 6.94
N PRO A 41 -12.46 2.37 6.01
CA PRO A 41 -12.08 2.52 4.61
C PRO A 41 -12.94 3.55 3.84
N VAL A 42 -14.18 3.81 4.27
CA VAL A 42 -15.05 4.83 3.65
C VAL A 42 -14.55 6.22 4.01
N LYS A 43 -14.10 6.39 5.26
CA LYS A 43 -13.51 7.63 5.76
C LYS A 43 -12.13 7.92 5.15
N THR A 44 -11.28 6.90 5.04
CA THR A 44 -9.91 7.02 4.51
C THR A 44 -9.82 6.97 2.98
N LYS A 45 -10.94 6.74 2.29
CA LYS A 45 -11.03 6.74 0.82
C LYS A 45 -10.36 7.96 0.16
N LYS A 46 -10.48 9.13 0.78
CA LYS A 46 -9.88 10.39 0.34
C LYS A 46 -9.31 11.11 1.56
N ILE A 47 -8.04 11.51 1.49
CA ILE A 47 -7.33 12.24 2.53
C ILE A 47 -6.71 13.48 1.88
N GLN A 48 -7.16 14.65 2.29
CA GLN A 48 -6.61 15.93 1.84
C GLN A 48 -5.72 16.53 2.92
N VAL A 49 -4.52 16.94 2.55
CA VAL A 49 -3.61 17.64 3.45
C VAL A 49 -3.86 19.14 3.35
N LYS A 50 -4.11 19.78 4.49
CA LYS A 50 -4.33 21.21 4.60
C LYS A 50 -3.26 21.86 5.47
N GLU A 51 -2.57 22.83 4.90
CA GLU A 51 -1.55 23.62 5.57
C GLU A 51 -1.85 25.11 5.41
N ARG A 52 -1.85 25.84 6.52
CA ARG A 52 -2.14 27.29 6.56
C ARG A 52 -3.41 27.70 5.79
N GLY A 53 -4.43 26.84 5.79
CA GLY A 53 -5.72 27.12 5.15
C GLY A 53 -5.83 26.67 3.69
N GLN A 54 -4.77 26.19 3.05
CA GLN A 54 -4.77 25.71 1.68
C GLN A 54 -4.60 24.20 1.61
N ILE A 55 -5.25 23.56 0.63
CA ILE A 55 -5.02 22.15 0.33
C ILE A 55 -3.69 22.04 -0.42
N THR A 56 -2.74 21.29 0.14
CA THR A 56 -1.39 21.15 -0.42
C THR A 56 -1.15 19.79 -1.06
N ALA A 57 -1.92 18.76 -0.68
CA ALA A 57 -1.87 17.44 -1.28
C ALA A 57 -3.22 16.72 -1.12
N GLU A 58 -3.45 15.74 -1.98
CA GLU A 58 -4.62 14.87 -1.95
C GLU A 58 -4.19 13.44 -2.23
N TYR A 59 -4.67 12.51 -1.42
CA TYR A 59 -4.38 11.09 -1.52
C TYR A 59 -5.70 10.32 -1.57
N GLU A 60 -5.83 9.43 -2.56
CA GLU A 60 -7.03 8.64 -2.76
C GLU A 60 -6.72 7.15 -2.78
N GLY A 61 -7.60 6.37 -2.17
CA GLY A 61 -7.56 4.90 -2.21
C GLY A 61 -6.61 4.24 -1.21
N HIS A 62 -5.99 4.96 -0.28
CA HIS A 62 -5.21 4.37 0.82
C HIS A 62 -6.15 3.90 1.93
N THR A 63 -6.87 2.81 1.68
CA THR A 63 -7.93 2.30 2.56
C THR A 63 -7.55 1.04 3.33
N GLU A 64 -6.40 0.43 3.01
CA GLU A 64 -5.93 -0.77 3.68
C GLU A 64 -4.99 -0.41 4.83
N PHE A 65 -5.50 -0.49 6.05
CA PHE A 65 -4.68 -0.30 7.25
C PHE A 65 -3.64 -1.42 7.35
N TYR A 66 -2.37 -1.06 7.56
CA TYR A 66 -1.28 -2.04 7.67
C TYR A 66 -0.73 -2.13 9.09
N ARG A 67 -0.19 -1.03 9.62
CA ARG A 67 0.43 -1.03 10.96
C ARG A 67 0.48 0.35 11.61
N THR A 68 0.73 0.34 12.91
CA THR A 68 1.14 1.50 13.71
C THR A 68 2.64 1.51 13.91
N GLU A 69 3.22 2.69 14.05
CA GLU A 69 4.65 2.91 14.32
C GLU A 69 4.81 3.91 15.47
N GLU A 70 5.82 3.71 16.31
CA GLU A 70 6.15 4.60 17.43
C GLU A 70 7.49 5.29 17.15
N TYR A 71 7.49 6.61 17.23
CA TYR A 71 8.65 7.45 17.00
C TYR A 71 9.05 8.18 18.29
N THR A 72 10.31 8.61 18.36
CA THR A 72 10.82 9.39 19.48
C THR A 72 9.98 10.64 19.74
N GLY A 73 9.75 10.98 21.01
CA GLY A 73 8.98 12.16 21.40
C GLY A 73 7.46 11.96 21.42
N GLY A 74 6.98 10.71 21.49
CA GLY A 74 5.54 10.41 21.57
C GLY A 74 4.80 10.68 20.26
N ILE A 75 5.50 10.57 19.14
CA ILE A 75 4.90 10.67 17.81
C ILE A 75 4.48 9.28 17.36
N TYR A 76 3.22 9.14 16.95
CA TYR A 76 2.65 7.89 16.46
C TYR A 76 2.40 7.98 14.96
N GLY A 77 2.74 6.91 14.25
CA GLY A 77 2.56 6.77 12.81
C GLY A 77 1.51 5.71 12.45
N ILE A 78 0.71 5.99 11.42
CA ILE A 78 -0.12 4.99 10.74
C ILE A 78 0.42 4.77 9.35
N VAL A 79 0.58 3.51 8.94
CA VAL A 79 0.90 3.12 7.57
C VAL A 79 -0.32 2.48 6.93
N MET A 80 -0.70 2.98 5.75
CA MET A 80 -1.80 2.47 4.95
C MET A 80 -1.37 2.19 3.53
N TYR A 81 -1.87 1.12 2.93
CA TYR A 81 -1.66 0.78 1.53
C TYR A 81 -2.92 1.03 0.70
N LYS A 82 -2.72 1.14 -0.61
CA LYS A 82 -3.80 0.88 -1.56
C LYS A 82 -4.18 -0.61 -1.51
N PRO A 83 -5.48 -0.96 -1.67
CA PRO A 83 -5.94 -2.34 -1.69
C PRO A 83 -5.10 -3.23 -2.62
N GLY A 84 -4.63 -4.38 -2.14
CA GLY A 84 -3.90 -5.32 -2.98
C GLY A 84 -2.44 -4.92 -3.24
N LYS A 85 -1.90 -3.93 -2.50
CA LYS A 85 -0.55 -3.39 -2.72
C LYS A 85 0.37 -3.55 -1.52
N THR A 86 -0.04 -4.31 -0.52
CA THR A 86 0.85 -4.69 0.59
C THR A 86 2.06 -5.48 0.06
N PRO A 87 3.20 -5.44 0.76
CA PRO A 87 4.39 -6.22 0.37
C PRO A 87 4.10 -7.71 0.21
N GLU A 88 3.26 -8.26 1.07
CA GLU A 88 2.88 -9.67 1.11
C GLU A 88 2.04 -10.05 -0.13
N GLU A 89 1.04 -9.23 -0.48
CA GLU A 89 0.22 -9.47 -1.68
C GLU A 89 1.05 -9.34 -2.97
N LYS A 90 1.95 -8.34 -3.02
CA LYS A 90 2.88 -8.18 -4.14
C LYS A 90 3.81 -9.38 -4.28
N ALA A 91 4.28 -9.95 -3.17
CA ALA A 91 5.09 -11.16 -3.19
C ALA A 91 4.32 -12.34 -3.79
N VAL A 92 3.06 -12.55 -3.36
CA VAL A 92 2.20 -13.63 -3.90
C VAL A 92 1.92 -13.44 -5.39
N GLU A 93 1.65 -12.20 -5.84
CA GLU A 93 1.46 -11.91 -7.27
C GLU A 93 2.72 -12.20 -8.10
N MET A 94 3.89 -11.85 -7.54
CA MET A 94 5.19 -12.12 -8.16
C MET A 94 5.46 -13.63 -8.23
N GLU A 95 5.21 -14.38 -7.15
CA GLU A 95 5.38 -15.85 -7.11
C GLU A 95 4.53 -16.54 -8.18
N LYS A 96 3.26 -16.16 -8.33
CA LYS A 96 2.38 -16.69 -9.39
C LYS A 96 2.91 -16.40 -10.79
N THR A 97 3.45 -15.20 -10.99
CA THR A 97 4.03 -14.80 -12.28
C THR A 97 5.28 -15.64 -12.59
N VAL A 98 6.14 -15.86 -11.58
CA VAL A 98 7.32 -16.70 -11.71
C VAL A 98 6.93 -18.16 -12.02
N GLU A 99 5.97 -18.72 -11.31
CA GLU A 99 5.47 -20.09 -11.54
C GLU A 99 4.90 -20.25 -12.96
N ALA A 100 4.06 -19.31 -13.40
CA ALA A 100 3.52 -19.33 -14.77
C ALA A 100 4.61 -19.27 -15.84
N ASN A 101 5.68 -18.49 -15.60
CA ASN A 101 6.81 -18.41 -16.51
C ASN A 101 7.64 -19.70 -16.51
N VAL A 102 7.87 -20.31 -15.35
CA VAL A 102 8.60 -21.59 -15.24
C VAL A 102 7.85 -22.70 -15.99
N THR A 103 6.53 -22.78 -15.84
CA THR A 103 5.70 -23.74 -16.58
C THR A 103 5.83 -23.53 -18.10
N GLN A 104 5.67 -22.30 -18.59
CA GLN A 104 5.82 -21.99 -20.01
C GLN A 104 7.22 -22.33 -20.54
N ILE A 105 8.28 -22.05 -19.79
CA ILE A 105 9.66 -22.41 -20.16
C ILE A 105 9.81 -23.93 -20.25
N THR A 106 9.24 -24.66 -19.29
CA THR A 106 9.30 -26.13 -19.26
C THR A 106 8.58 -26.74 -20.46
N ASP A 107 7.39 -26.25 -20.78
CA ASP A 107 6.61 -26.70 -21.94
C ASP A 107 7.36 -26.45 -23.26
N LEU A 108 7.97 -25.28 -23.41
CA LEU A 108 8.79 -24.96 -24.57
C LEU A 108 10.03 -25.86 -24.66
N GLN A 109 10.69 -26.14 -23.54
CA GLN A 109 11.83 -27.06 -23.50
C GLN A 109 11.44 -28.48 -23.91
N MET A 110 10.29 -28.98 -23.43
CA MET A 110 9.77 -30.30 -23.84
C MET A 110 9.48 -30.36 -25.34
N ALA A 111 8.79 -29.35 -25.89
CA ALA A 111 8.50 -29.28 -27.32
C ALA A 111 9.77 -29.25 -28.19
N ILE A 112 10.81 -28.53 -27.74
CA ILE A 112 12.10 -28.49 -28.43
C ILE A 112 12.78 -29.88 -28.40
N CYS A 113 12.76 -30.58 -27.27
CA CYS A 113 13.33 -31.94 -27.18
C CYS A 113 12.66 -32.90 -28.17
N GLU A 114 11.32 -32.90 -28.24
CA GLU A 114 10.57 -33.75 -29.18
C GLU A 114 10.96 -33.48 -30.64
N ILE A 115 11.16 -32.22 -31.01
CA ILE A 115 11.62 -31.84 -32.36
C ILE A 115 13.02 -32.38 -32.63
N TYR A 116 13.96 -32.25 -31.69
CA TYR A 116 15.32 -32.76 -31.86
C TYR A 116 15.34 -34.29 -32.00
N GLU A 117 14.58 -35.02 -31.18
CA GLU A 117 14.50 -36.48 -31.27
C GLU A 117 13.89 -36.94 -32.60
N GLY A 118 12.85 -36.24 -33.09
CA GLY A 118 12.22 -36.52 -34.38
C GLY A 118 13.10 -36.22 -35.60
N MET A 119 14.14 -35.40 -35.47
CA MET A 119 15.11 -35.09 -36.55
C MET A 119 16.28 -36.08 -36.64
N VAL A 120 16.50 -36.89 -35.60
CA VAL A 120 17.62 -37.84 -35.49
C VAL A 120 17.20 -39.28 -35.86
N MET A 121 15.90 -39.52 -36.10
CA MET A 121 15.36 -40.72 -36.75
C MET A 121 15.18 -40.54 -38.26
#